data_AF-A0A9D4CRL2-F1
#
_entry.id   AF-A0A9D4CRL2-F1
#
_cell.length_a   1.000
_cell.length_b   1.000
_cell.length_c   1.000
_cell.angle_alpha   90.00
_cell.angle_beta   90.00
_cell.angle_gamma   90.00
#
_symmetry.space_group_name_H-M   'P 1'
#
loop_
_entity.id
_entity.type
_entity.pdbx_description
1 polymer ?
#
loop_
_entity_poly.entity_id
_entity_poly.type
_entity_poly.pdbx_seq_one_letter_code
_entity_poly.pdbx_strand_id
1 'polypeptide(L)'
;MVLKSYLFSAQENIQGEIGKKDGNLIGRVQDLNVQSEFLHPKIVSKSERPLPQLRTTDMDPIEALVNIKKVPRGKFSLLQANTILEKHASNPMEHTAESLANEYNLDLQQTFFFLRHYSKMNLEAEMRAPESSAMKEIIAKSEEKKEAYKNFMQNLFVGKR
;
A
#
# COMPACT_ATOMS: atom_id res chain seq x y z
N MET A 1 -10.95 24.51 -54.60
CA MET A 1 -9.64 25.04 -54.13
C MET A 1 -9.76 26.10 -53.04
N VAL A 2 -10.85 26.88 -53.01
CA VAL A 2 -11.03 28.04 -52.10
C VAL A 2 -11.15 27.65 -50.61
N LEU A 3 -11.84 26.56 -50.26
CA LEU A 3 -12.05 26.19 -48.85
C LEU A 3 -10.76 25.78 -48.12
N LYS A 4 -9.79 25.18 -48.83
CA LYS A 4 -8.51 24.76 -48.24
C LYS A 4 -7.60 25.96 -47.92
N SER A 5 -7.63 27.03 -48.72
CA SER A 5 -6.82 28.22 -48.46
C SER A 5 -7.33 29.01 -47.25
N TYR A 6 -8.66 29.05 -47.03
CA TYR A 6 -9.24 29.68 -45.83
C TYR A 6 -8.92 28.92 -44.54
N LEU A 7 -8.91 27.59 -44.57
CA LEU A 7 -8.52 26.78 -43.42
C LEU A 7 -7.04 26.93 -43.08
N PHE A 8 -6.18 27.00 -44.11
CA PHE A 8 -4.74 27.17 -43.92
C PHE A 8 -4.39 28.56 -43.35
N SER A 9 -5.02 29.64 -43.85
CA SER A 9 -4.81 30.98 -43.30
C SER A 9 -5.37 31.15 -41.88
N ALA A 10 -6.48 30.47 -41.56
CA ALA A 10 -7.03 30.44 -40.20
C ALA A 10 -6.07 29.73 -39.22
N GLN A 11 -5.43 28.63 -39.64
CA GLN A 11 -4.45 27.94 -38.81
C GLN A 11 -3.19 28.78 -38.57
N GLU A 12 -2.67 29.49 -39.58
CA GLU A 12 -1.52 30.40 -39.38
C GLU A 12 -1.85 31.53 -38.41
N ASN A 13 -3.08 32.07 -38.46
CA ASN A 13 -3.51 33.13 -37.55
C ASN A 13 -3.59 32.65 -36.09
N ILE A 14 -4.08 31.43 -35.87
CA ILE A 14 -4.15 30.81 -34.53
C ILE A 14 -2.74 30.53 -33.98
N GLN A 15 -1.82 30.00 -34.80
CA GLN A 15 -0.43 29.78 -34.36
C GLN A 15 0.28 31.10 -34.04
N GLY A 16 -0.03 32.16 -34.80
CA GLY A 16 0.44 33.52 -34.53
C GLY A 16 -0.12 34.12 -33.23
N GLU A 17 -1.34 33.76 -32.83
CA GLU A 17 -1.93 34.18 -31.54
C GLU A 17 -1.39 33.39 -30.35
N ILE A 18 -1.20 32.08 -30.48
CA ILE A 18 -0.64 31.23 -29.40
C ILE A 18 0.78 31.66 -29.03
N GLY A 19 1.58 32.12 -30.01
CA GLY A 19 2.94 32.61 -29.78
C GLY A 19 3.03 34.04 -29.22
N LYS A 20 1.92 34.80 -29.20
CA LYS A 20 1.92 36.18 -28.69
C LYS A 20 1.80 36.16 -27.17
N LYS A 21 2.71 36.89 -26.53
CA LYS A 21 2.64 37.14 -25.08
C LYS A 21 1.43 38.02 -24.78
N ASP A 22 0.56 37.56 -23.88
CA ASP A 22 -0.56 38.35 -23.36
C ASP A 22 -0.05 39.40 -22.36
N GLY A 23 -0.03 40.66 -22.77
CA GLY A 23 0.42 41.79 -21.95
C GLY A 23 -0.45 42.04 -20.71
N ASN A 24 -1.74 41.71 -20.76
CA ASN A 24 -2.66 41.90 -19.63
C ASN A 24 -2.37 40.86 -18.55
N LEU A 25 -2.15 39.60 -18.96
CA LEU A 25 -1.74 38.53 -18.05
C LEU A 25 -0.38 38.84 -17.42
N ILE A 26 0.60 39.32 -18.20
CA ILE A 26 1.92 39.69 -17.68
C ILE A 26 1.82 40.76 -16.60
N GLY A 27 1.00 41.80 -16.80
CA GLY A 27 0.77 42.85 -15.79
C GLY A 27 0.20 42.27 -14.50
N ARG A 28 -0.85 41.45 -14.58
CA ARG A 28 -1.47 40.81 -13.41
C ARG A 28 -0.50 39.93 -12.62
N VAL A 29 0.39 39.21 -13.30
CA VAL A 29 1.39 38.37 -12.63
C VAL A 29 2.45 39.21 -11.92
N GLN A 30 2.83 40.36 -12.49
CA GLN A 30 3.76 41.29 -11.84
C GLN A 30 3.13 41.96 -10.62
N ASP A 31 1.84 42.30 -10.68
CA ASP A 31 1.10 42.87 -9.55
C ASP A 31 0.96 41.89 -8.37
N LEU A 32 0.98 40.59 -8.65
CA LEU A 32 1.01 39.53 -7.62
C LEU A 32 2.39 39.29 -7.02
N ASN A 33 3.40 40.11 -7.36
CA ASN A 33 4.72 39.99 -6.74
C ASN A 33 4.67 40.47 -5.28
N VAL A 34 4.20 39.58 -4.42
CA VAL A 34 4.15 39.76 -2.98
C VAL A 34 5.59 39.79 -2.46
N GLN A 35 6.08 41.00 -2.22
CA GLN A 35 7.23 41.24 -1.35
C GLN A 35 6.81 40.79 0.04
N SER A 36 7.10 39.53 0.33
CA SER A 36 6.95 39.00 1.67
C SER A 36 8.07 39.62 2.49
N GLU A 37 7.72 40.57 3.35
CA GLU A 37 8.55 40.99 4.47
C GLU A 37 8.66 39.79 5.41
N PHE A 38 9.44 38.78 5.02
CA PHE A 38 9.81 37.69 5.89
C PHE A 38 10.76 38.28 6.94
N LEU A 39 10.18 38.83 8.00
CA LEU A 39 10.70 38.55 9.33
C LEU A 39 10.68 37.03 9.43
N HIS A 40 11.78 36.40 9.01
CA HIS A 40 11.97 34.96 9.13
C HIS A 40 11.49 34.60 10.54
N PRO A 41 10.37 33.88 10.69
CA PRO A 41 9.91 33.53 12.02
C PRO A 41 11.09 32.83 12.66
N LYS A 42 11.58 33.37 13.78
CA LYS A 42 12.65 32.72 14.54
C LYS A 42 12.16 31.31 14.79
N ILE A 43 12.69 30.36 14.03
CA ILE A 43 12.44 28.95 14.24
C ILE A 43 13.07 28.72 15.60
N VAL A 44 12.23 28.67 16.64
CA VAL A 44 12.66 28.18 17.94
C VAL A 44 13.21 26.81 17.62
N SER A 45 14.54 26.67 17.69
CA SER A 45 15.20 25.40 17.43
C SER A 45 14.50 24.40 18.34
N LYS A 46 13.79 23.45 17.72
CA LYS A 46 13.12 22.39 18.47
C LYS A 46 14.21 21.79 19.35
N SER A 47 13.96 21.88 20.66
CA SER A 47 14.73 21.36 21.79
C SER A 47 15.91 20.46 21.41
N GLU A 48 17.05 20.64 22.08
CA GLU A 48 18.24 19.75 22.12
C GLU A 48 17.97 18.26 22.44
N ARG A 49 16.71 17.79 22.43
CA ARG A 49 16.42 16.37 22.48
C ARG A 49 17.05 15.72 21.25
N PRO A 50 18.06 14.85 21.43
CA PRO A 50 18.58 14.09 20.32
C PRO A 50 17.44 13.29 19.70
N LEU A 51 17.41 13.22 18.37
CA LEU A 51 16.49 12.30 17.71
C LEU A 51 16.73 10.90 18.29
N PRO A 52 15.66 10.10 18.50
CA PRO A 52 15.82 8.73 18.95
C PRO A 52 16.74 8.00 17.97
N GLN A 53 17.91 7.58 18.48
CA GLN A 53 18.96 6.92 17.70
C GLN A 53 18.53 5.52 17.25
N LEU A 54 17.58 4.92 17.97
CA LEU A 54 17.04 3.61 17.69
C LEU A 54 15.54 3.73 17.41
N ARG A 55 15.14 3.34 16.20
CA ARG A 55 13.73 3.11 15.84
C ARG A 55 13.44 1.62 15.91
N THR A 56 13.47 1.04 17.10
CA THR A 56 12.98 -0.32 17.30
C THR A 56 11.48 -0.26 17.54
N THR A 57 10.71 -0.88 16.65
CA THR A 57 9.34 -1.27 16.97
C THR A 57 9.45 -2.54 17.80
N ASP A 58 8.90 -2.55 19.02
CA ASP A 58 8.90 -3.74 19.90
C ASP A 58 8.09 -4.93 19.30
N MET A 59 7.43 -4.71 18.18
CA MET A 59 6.63 -5.69 17.45
C MET A 59 7.34 -6.08 16.16
N ASP A 60 7.41 -7.39 15.91
CA ASP A 60 7.76 -7.91 14.60
C ASP A 60 6.77 -7.36 13.54
N PRO A 61 7.26 -6.82 12.41
CA PRO A 61 6.39 -6.28 11.35
C PRO A 61 5.36 -7.31 10.85
N ILE A 62 5.75 -8.59 10.91
CA ILE A 62 4.90 -9.72 10.52
C ILE A 62 3.81 -9.98 11.57
N GLU A 63 4.12 -9.91 12.87
CA GLU A 63 3.10 -10.05 13.91
C GLU A 63 2.07 -8.92 13.85
N ALA A 64 2.50 -7.69 13.53
CA ALA A 64 1.60 -6.56 13.35
C ALA A 64 0.63 -6.76 12.16
N LEU A 65 1.06 -7.48 11.12
CA LEU A 65 0.25 -7.78 9.94
C LEU A 65 -0.70 -8.97 10.15
N VAL A 66 -0.28 -9.97 10.93
CA VAL A 66 -0.98 -11.26 11.07
C VAL A 66 -1.99 -11.26 12.23
N ASN A 67 -1.78 -10.48 13.29
CA ASN A 67 -2.57 -10.59 14.52
C ASN A 67 -3.65 -9.52 14.70
N ILE A 68 -4.54 -9.32 13.72
CA ILE A 68 -5.78 -8.55 13.97
C ILE A 68 -6.74 -9.45 14.78
N LYS A 69 -6.66 -9.39 16.12
CA LYS A 69 -7.48 -10.22 17.02
C LYS A 69 -8.97 -9.88 17.00
N LYS A 70 -9.32 -8.63 16.67
CA LYS A 70 -10.71 -8.15 16.61
C LYS A 70 -10.84 -7.14 15.48
N VAL A 71 -11.84 -7.35 14.62
CA VAL A 71 -12.23 -6.40 13.58
C VAL A 71 -13.43 -5.59 14.10
N PRO A 72 -13.40 -4.25 14.04
CA PRO A 72 -14.53 -3.44 14.46
C PRO A 72 -15.72 -3.62 13.51
N ARG A 73 -16.95 -3.49 14.04
CA ARG A 73 -18.18 -3.60 13.24
C ARG A 73 -18.20 -2.57 12.12
N GLY A 74 -18.72 -2.94 10.96
CA GLY A 74 -18.76 -2.08 9.76
C GLY A 74 -17.40 -1.93 9.06
N LYS A 75 -16.37 -2.68 9.47
CA LYS A 75 -15.07 -2.75 8.81
C LYS A 75 -14.71 -4.22 8.59
N PHE A 76 -13.78 -4.46 7.67
CA PHE A 76 -13.23 -5.78 7.41
C PHE A 76 -11.70 -5.70 7.34
N SER A 77 -11.03 -6.79 7.74
CA SER A 77 -9.58 -6.92 7.54
C SER A 77 -9.25 -7.25 6.08
N LEU A 78 -7.99 -7.09 5.67
CA LEU A 78 -7.54 -7.45 4.32
C LEU A 78 -7.84 -8.93 3.99
N LEU A 79 -7.64 -9.83 4.95
CA LEU A 79 -7.96 -11.25 4.80
C LEU A 79 -9.45 -11.45 4.54
N GLN A 80 -10.31 -10.78 5.34
CA GLN A 80 -11.75 -10.84 5.14
C GLN A 80 -12.16 -10.26 3.77
N ALA A 81 -11.57 -9.14 3.36
CA ALA A 81 -11.78 -8.55 2.05
C ALA A 81 -11.56 -9.56 0.92
N ASN A 82 -10.41 -10.26 0.97
CA ASN A 82 -10.07 -11.28 -0.02
C ASN A 82 -11.07 -12.45 0.00
N THR A 83 -11.46 -12.93 1.19
CA THR A 83 -12.47 -14.01 1.28
C THR A 83 -13.83 -13.60 0.72
N ILE A 84 -14.25 -12.35 0.93
CA ILE A 84 -15.51 -11.82 0.39
C ILE A 84 -15.45 -11.77 -1.14
N LEU A 85 -14.34 -11.27 -1.69
CA LEU A 85 -14.13 -11.19 -3.14
C LEU A 85 -14.06 -12.58 -3.78
N GLU A 86 -13.42 -13.54 -3.13
CA GLU A 86 -13.32 -14.92 -3.59
C GLU A 86 -14.70 -15.59 -3.61
N LYS A 87 -15.46 -15.51 -2.51
CA LYS A 87 -16.84 -16.03 -2.44
C LYS A 87 -17.73 -15.44 -3.54
N HIS A 88 -17.75 -14.12 -3.66
CA HIS A 88 -18.55 -13.43 -4.69
C HIS A 88 -18.12 -13.84 -6.10
N ALA A 89 -16.82 -14.02 -6.34
CA ALA A 89 -16.31 -14.47 -7.64
C ALA A 89 -16.66 -15.93 -7.96
N SER A 90 -16.74 -16.80 -6.95
CA SER A 90 -17.12 -18.21 -7.12
C SER A 90 -18.60 -18.38 -7.43
N ASN A 91 -19.48 -17.69 -6.70
CA ASN A 91 -20.93 -17.74 -6.94
C ASN A 91 -21.61 -16.39 -6.68
N PRO A 92 -21.71 -15.51 -7.69
CA PRO A 92 -22.34 -14.19 -7.55
C PRO A 92 -23.83 -14.23 -7.21
N MET A 93 -24.52 -15.33 -7.54
CA MET A 93 -25.96 -15.48 -7.31
C MET A 93 -26.29 -15.84 -5.86
N GLU A 94 -25.41 -16.60 -5.22
CA GLU A 94 -25.53 -16.99 -3.82
C GLU A 94 -24.93 -15.94 -2.88
N HIS A 95 -23.76 -15.42 -3.23
CA HIS A 95 -23.06 -14.41 -2.46
C HIS A 95 -23.37 -13.01 -2.98
N THR A 96 -24.63 -12.59 -2.84
CA THR A 96 -25.04 -11.22 -3.17
C THR A 96 -24.48 -10.21 -2.16
N ALA A 97 -24.45 -8.93 -2.55
CA ALA A 97 -24.01 -7.84 -1.67
C ALA A 97 -24.80 -7.81 -0.34
N GLU A 98 -26.09 -8.15 -0.37
CA GLU A 98 -26.95 -8.21 0.82
C GLU A 98 -26.56 -9.35 1.75
N SER A 99 -26.33 -10.55 1.19
CA SER A 99 -25.89 -11.73 1.92
C SER A 99 -24.56 -11.48 2.64
N LEU A 100 -23.59 -10.90 1.91
CA LEU A 100 -22.26 -10.59 2.43
C LEU A 100 -22.26 -9.45 3.45
N ALA A 101 -23.10 -8.43 3.26
CA ALA A 101 -23.25 -7.35 4.23
C ALA A 101 -23.77 -7.87 5.58
N ASN A 102 -24.73 -8.80 5.55
CA ASN A 102 -25.26 -9.44 6.75
C ASN A 102 -24.24 -10.38 7.41
N GLU A 103 -23.52 -11.20 6.62
CA GLU A 103 -22.52 -12.15 7.15
C GLU A 103 -21.38 -11.42 7.89
N TYR A 104 -20.89 -10.30 7.34
CA TYR A 104 -19.74 -9.58 7.88
C TYR A 104 -20.10 -8.31 8.67
N ASN A 105 -21.40 -8.05 8.93
CA ASN A 105 -21.90 -6.83 9.58
C ASN A 105 -21.36 -5.54 8.92
N LEU A 106 -21.46 -5.47 7.60
CA LEU A 106 -21.02 -4.35 6.79
C LEU A 106 -22.21 -3.50 6.34
N ASP A 107 -21.93 -2.26 5.95
CA ASP A 107 -22.93 -1.43 5.31
C ASP A 107 -23.19 -1.91 3.88
N LEU A 108 -24.47 -1.96 3.50
CA LEU A 108 -24.89 -2.49 2.20
C LEU A 108 -24.34 -1.65 1.04
N GLN A 109 -24.38 -0.32 1.16
CA GLN A 109 -23.87 0.56 0.12
C GLN A 109 -22.36 0.39 -0.06
N GLN A 110 -21.62 0.37 1.05
CA GLN A 110 -20.17 0.14 1.01
C GLN A 110 -19.82 -1.23 0.43
N THR A 111 -20.59 -2.28 0.76
CA THR A 111 -20.39 -3.64 0.25
C THR A 111 -20.63 -3.70 -1.26
N PHE A 112 -21.68 -3.02 -1.74
CA PHE A 112 -21.95 -2.92 -3.18
C PHE A 112 -20.83 -2.19 -3.93
N PHE A 113 -20.36 -1.05 -3.43
CA PHE A 113 -19.23 -0.33 -4.03
C PHE A 113 -17.95 -1.17 -4.00
N PHE A 114 -17.71 -1.88 -2.89
CA PHE A 114 -16.57 -2.76 -2.75
C PHE A 114 -16.58 -3.87 -3.83
N LEU A 115 -17.68 -4.59 -3.99
CA LEU A 115 -17.82 -5.65 -5.00
C LEU A 115 -17.78 -5.12 -6.43
N ARG A 116 -18.19 -3.87 -6.66
CA ARG A 116 -18.15 -3.22 -7.97
C ARG A 116 -16.75 -2.79 -8.39
N HIS A 117 -15.92 -2.34 -7.43
CA HIS A 117 -14.63 -1.70 -7.73
C HIS A 117 -13.41 -2.59 -7.48
N TYR A 118 -13.56 -3.63 -6.67
CA TYR A 118 -12.46 -4.55 -6.35
C TYR A 118 -12.70 -5.92 -6.99
N SER A 119 -11.62 -6.54 -7.45
CA SER A 119 -11.62 -7.88 -8.03
C SER A 119 -10.75 -8.82 -7.19
N LYS A 120 -10.97 -10.13 -7.37
CA LYS A 120 -10.12 -11.14 -6.73
C LYS A 120 -8.66 -10.85 -7.04
N MET A 121 -7.84 -10.83 -5.99
CA MET A 121 -6.41 -10.66 -6.13
C MET A 121 -5.82 -11.97 -6.66
N ASN A 122 -5.58 -12.05 -7.97
CA ASN A 122 -4.78 -13.13 -8.54
C ASN A 122 -3.32 -12.88 -8.17
N LEU A 123 -2.90 -13.42 -7.04
CA LEU A 123 -1.48 -13.60 -6.78
C LEU A 123 -1.00 -14.72 -7.71
N GLU A 124 -0.72 -14.35 -8.96
CA GLU A 124 0.34 -14.99 -9.76
C GLU A 124 1.67 -14.61 -9.10
N ALA A 125 1.80 -14.94 -7.82
CA ALA A 125 3.10 -15.22 -7.30
C ALA A 125 3.48 -16.50 -8.05
N GLU A 126 4.23 -16.33 -9.14
CA GLU A 126 5.54 -16.97 -9.13
C GLU A 126 6.15 -16.64 -7.76
N MET A 127 5.71 -17.37 -6.73
CA MET A 127 6.62 -17.82 -5.71
C MET A 127 7.67 -18.50 -6.55
N ARG A 128 8.70 -17.74 -6.95
CA ARG A 128 9.98 -18.30 -7.35
C ARG A 128 10.19 -19.38 -6.30
N ALA A 129 10.02 -20.62 -6.73
CA ALA A 129 9.87 -21.76 -5.83
C ALA A 129 10.89 -21.57 -4.72
N PRO A 130 10.49 -21.53 -3.44
CA PRO A 130 11.40 -21.13 -2.37
C PRO A 130 12.63 -21.98 -2.55
N GLU A 131 13.75 -21.30 -2.81
CA GLU A 131 15.02 -21.86 -3.24
C GLU A 131 15.21 -23.25 -2.63
N SER A 132 14.95 -24.28 -3.44
CA SER A 132 14.62 -25.63 -2.97
C SER A 132 15.82 -26.37 -2.35
N SER A 133 16.96 -25.69 -2.22
CA SER A 133 18.19 -26.17 -1.58
C SER A 133 18.52 -25.37 -0.32
N ALA A 134 18.49 -24.03 -0.36
CA ALA A 134 18.95 -23.19 0.75
C ALA A 134 18.05 -23.29 1.99
N MET A 135 16.72 -23.28 1.82
CA MET A 135 15.79 -23.46 2.95
C MET A 135 15.85 -24.87 3.52
N LYS A 136 16.05 -25.90 2.69
CA LYS A 136 16.19 -27.29 3.14
C LYS A 136 17.48 -27.48 3.94
N GLU A 137 18.58 -26.85 3.52
CA GLU A 137 19.83 -26.84 4.28
C GLU A 137 19.70 -26.14 5.63
N ILE A 138 18.96 -25.03 5.70
CA ILE A 138 18.72 -24.32 6.97
C ILE A 138 17.89 -25.20 7.92
N ILE A 139 16.86 -25.88 7.41
CA ILE A 139 16.02 -26.79 8.19
C ILE A 139 16.85 -28.00 8.66
N ALA A 140 17.62 -28.64 7.77
CA ALA A 140 18.47 -29.78 8.11
C ALA A 140 19.53 -29.41 9.18
N LYS A 141 20.22 -28.27 9.03
CA LYS A 141 21.17 -27.77 10.03
C LYS A 141 20.50 -27.46 11.37
N SER A 142 19.22 -27.08 11.37
CA SER A 142 18.46 -26.84 12.60
C SER A 142 18.08 -28.14 13.31
N GLU A 143 17.84 -29.23 12.56
CA GLU A 143 17.51 -30.55 13.09
C GLU A 143 18.75 -31.25 13.68
N GLU A 144 19.89 -31.20 12.99
CA GLU A 144 21.16 -31.73 13.51
C GLU A 144 21.55 -31.07 14.85
N LYS A 145 21.37 -29.75 14.97
CA LYS A 145 21.62 -29.03 16.23
C LYS A 145 20.68 -29.46 17.35
N LYS A 146 19.40 -29.73 17.05
CA LYS A 146 18.43 -30.21 18.05
C LYS A 146 18.78 -31.62 18.52
N GLU A 147 19.22 -32.48 17.61
CA GLU A 147 19.60 -33.86 17.93
C GLU A 147 20.90 -33.92 18.73
N ALA A 148 21.89 -33.09 18.37
CA ALA A 148 23.10 -32.89 19.16
C ALA A 148 22.78 -32.40 20.59
N TYR A 149 21.86 -31.44 20.72
CA TYR A 149 21.41 -30.95 22.02
C TYR A 149 20.70 -32.05 22.84
N LYS A 150 19.85 -32.85 22.20
CA LYS A 150 19.15 -33.97 22.85
C LYS A 150 20.14 -35.03 23.37
N ASN A 151 21.13 -35.40 22.55
CA ASN A 151 22.19 -36.34 22.92
C ASN A 151 23.09 -35.79 24.03
N PHE A 152 23.44 -34.50 23.97
CA PHE A 152 24.18 -33.83 25.04
C PHE A 152 23.41 -33.89 26.37
N MET A 153 22.11 -33.55 26.35
CA MET A 153 21.27 -33.64 27.54
C MET A 153 21.16 -35.07 28.06
N GLN A 154 20.99 -36.05 27.18
CA GLN A 154 20.89 -37.46 27.56
C GLN A 154 22.17 -37.98 28.22
N ASN A 155 23.35 -37.58 27.72
CA ASN A 155 24.64 -37.95 28.30
C ASN A 155 24.89 -37.26 29.66
N LEU A 156 24.36 -36.06 29.87
CA LEU A 156 24.38 -35.36 31.16
C LEU A 156 23.56 -36.08 32.24
N PHE A 157 22.44 -36.71 31.85
CA PHE A 157 21.58 -37.44 32.79
C PHE A 157 22.01 -38.90 33.03
N VAL A 158 22.76 -39.51 32.10
CA VAL A 158 23.26 -40.90 32.25
C VAL A 158 24.63 -40.97 32.97
N GLY A 159 25.42 -39.90 32.97
CA GLY A 159 26.74 -39.83 33.62
C GLY A 159 26.77 -39.62 35.15
N LYS A 160 25.61 -39.71 35.84
CA LYS A 160 25.54 -39.68 37.31
C LYS A 160 24.99 -40.99 37.85
N ARG A 161 25.81 -42.05 37.89
CA ARG A 161 25.84 -43.09 38.93
C ARG A 161 27.23 -43.68 39.02
#